data_AF-X1RB36-F1
#
_entry.id   AF-X1RB36-F1
#
_cell.length_a   1.000
_cell.length_b   1.000
_cell.length_c   1.000
_cell.angle_alpha   90.00
_cell.angle_beta   90.00
_cell.angle_gamma   90.00
#
_symmetry.space_group_name_H-M   'P 1'
#
loop_
_entity.id
_entity.type
_entity.pdbx_description
1 polymer ?
#
loop_
_entity_poly.entity_id
_entity_poly.type
_entity_poly.pdbx_seq_one_letter_code
_entity_poly.pdbx_strand_id
1 'polypeptide(L)'
;MVYFLEGHPYNKNYRHFKIRTKSTPDDVAMMKEVIKRRYTMILERNLELPDLILVDGGKGQLNAGHSVLKDLGIDGIPIIGLAKKFEEIYVPNKK
;
A
#
# COMPACT_ATOMS: atom_id res chain seq x y z
N MET A 1 9.01 -0.26 -2.98
CA MET A 1 8.36 0.27 -1.76
C MET A 1 9.40 1.04 -0.97
N VAL A 2 9.10 2.31 -0.70
CA VAL A 2 9.92 3.21 0.12
C VAL A 2 9.33 3.30 1.52
N TYR A 3 10.13 3.75 2.48
CA TYR A 3 9.73 3.90 3.87
C TYR A 3 10.31 5.21 4.42
N PHE A 4 9.49 6.00 5.08
CA PHE A 4 9.90 7.25 5.71
C PHE A 4 9.70 7.10 7.22
N LEU A 5 10.67 7.59 7.99
CA LEU A 5 10.63 7.66 9.44
C LEU A 5 10.86 9.12 9.82
N GLU A 6 9.94 9.71 10.58
CA GLU A 6 10.04 11.12 11.01
C GLU A 6 10.29 12.10 9.84
N GLY A 7 9.64 11.84 8.70
CA GLY A 7 9.78 12.68 7.50
C GLY A 7 11.06 12.44 6.68
N HIS A 8 11.97 11.57 7.13
CA HIS A 8 13.21 11.27 6.43
C HIS A 8 13.17 9.90 5.73
N PRO A 9 13.77 9.76 4.53
CA PRO A 9 13.96 8.48 3.88
C PRO A 9 14.72 7.49 4.77
N TYR A 10 14.13 6.31 5.03
CA TYR A 10 14.78 5.26 5.80
C TYR A 10 15.01 4.02 4.94
N ASN A 11 16.12 4.06 4.20
CA ASN A 11 16.48 3.07 3.17
C ASN A 11 16.61 1.62 3.68
N LYS A 12 16.94 1.41 4.96
CA LYS A 12 17.04 0.07 5.57
C LYS A 12 15.73 -0.72 5.46
N ASN A 13 14.58 -0.04 5.41
CA ASN A 13 13.27 -0.64 5.25
C ASN A 13 12.72 -0.62 3.82
N TYR A 14 13.52 -0.17 2.84
CA TYR A 14 13.11 -0.22 1.44
C TYR A 14 13.03 -1.67 0.97
N ARG A 15 12.02 -1.97 0.15
CA ARG A 15 11.83 -3.32 -0.38
C ARG A 15 11.42 -3.26 -1.85
N HIS A 16 12.06 -4.10 -2.65
CA HIS A 16 11.63 -4.42 -4.01
C HIS A 16 10.87 -5.74 -3.99
N PHE A 17 9.66 -5.74 -4.53
CA PHE A 17 8.82 -6.92 -4.61
C PHE A 17 8.82 -7.43 -6.05
N LYS A 18 9.39 -8.62 -6.26
CA LYS A 18 9.18 -9.35 -7.51
C LYS A 18 7.75 -9.88 -7.52
N ILE A 19 6.95 -9.42 -8.49
CA ILE A 19 5.56 -9.84 -8.70
C ILE A 19 5.54 -11.30 -9.16
N ARG A 20 4.61 -12.07 -8.59
CA ARG A 20 4.46 -13.51 -8.87
C ARG A 20 3.17 -13.83 -9.62
N THR A 21 2.18 -12.94 -9.56
CA THR A 21 0.90 -13.11 -10.25
C THR A 21 1.12 -13.14 -11.76
N LYS A 22 0.63 -14.20 -12.43
CA LYS A 22 0.86 -14.50 -13.86
C LYS A 22 -0.15 -13.84 -14.82
N SER A 23 -1.09 -13.03 -14.31
CA SER A 23 -2.03 -12.34 -15.18
C SER A 23 -1.32 -11.32 -16.07
N THR A 24 -1.94 -11.00 -17.21
CA THR A 24 -1.68 -9.80 -18.02
C THR A 24 -1.44 -8.57 -17.12
N PRO A 25 -0.79 -7.49 -17.61
CA PRO A 25 -0.45 -6.31 -16.80
C PRO A 25 -1.69 -5.74 -16.11
N ASP A 26 -1.90 -6.14 -14.86
CA ASP A 26 -3.00 -5.73 -14.00
C ASP A 26 -2.37 -5.10 -12.76
N ASP A 27 -2.15 -3.80 -12.84
CA ASP A 27 -1.54 -3.00 -11.78
C ASP A 27 -2.32 -3.11 -10.46
N VAL A 28 -3.63 -3.36 -10.52
CA VAL A 28 -4.48 -3.54 -9.34
C VAL A 28 -4.15 -4.86 -8.66
N ALA A 29 -4.09 -5.96 -9.41
CA ALA A 29 -3.70 -7.27 -8.88
C ALA A 29 -2.27 -7.25 -8.32
N MET A 30 -1.34 -6.59 -9.00
CA MET A 30 0.04 -6.44 -8.53
C MET A 30 0.10 -5.65 -7.21
N MET A 31 -0.66 -4.56 -7.10
CA MET A 31 -0.73 -3.76 -5.87
C MET A 31 -1.30 -4.58 -4.69
N LYS A 32 -2.36 -5.36 -4.93
CA LYS A 32 -2.90 -6.29 -3.92
C LYS A 32 -1.84 -7.28 -3.45
N GLU A 33 -1.06 -7.86 -4.37
CA GLU A 33 -0.01 -8.81 -4.01
C GLU A 33 1.05 -8.17 -3.11
N VAL A 34 1.53 -6.97 -3.46
CA VAL A 34 2.57 -6.26 -2.71
C VAL A 34 2.08 -5.89 -1.31
N ILE A 35 0.90 -5.27 -1.21
CA ILE A 35 0.32 -4.85 0.07
C ILE A 35 0.07 -6.08 0.95
N LYS A 36 -0.55 -7.14 0.41
CA LYS A 36 -0.82 -8.37 1.16
C LYS A 36 0.48 -8.96 1.72
N ARG A 37 1.49 -9.14 0.87
CA ARG A 37 2.78 -9.72 1.29
C ARG A 37 3.50 -8.85 2.33
N ARG A 38 3.46 -7.53 2.21
CA ARG A 38 4.11 -6.62 3.17
C ARG A 38 3.45 -6.71 4.53
N TYR A 39 2.13 -6.58 4.59
CA TYR A 39 1.42 -6.46 5.85
C TYR A 39 1.20 -7.80 6.54
N THR A 40 1.02 -8.90 5.80
CA THR A 40 1.08 -10.24 6.40
C THR A 40 2.42 -10.45 7.10
N MET A 41 3.54 -10.09 6.48
CA MET A 41 4.87 -10.22 7.12
C MET A 41 5.05 -9.30 8.34
N ILE A 42 4.49 -8.09 8.34
CA ILE A 42 4.50 -7.21 9.51
C ILE A 42 3.76 -7.86 10.68
N LEU A 43 2.55 -8.38 10.43
CA LEU A 43 1.73 -9.05 11.44
C LEU A 43 2.41 -10.33 11.97
N GLU A 44 2.87 -11.21 11.08
CA GLU A 44 3.55 -12.46 11.45
C GLU A 44 4.81 -12.25 12.29
N ARG A 45 5.52 -11.14 12.06
CA ARG A 45 6.76 -10.80 12.78
C ARG A 45 6.54 -9.85 13.95
N ASN A 46 5.28 -9.51 14.25
CA ASN A 46 4.90 -8.53 15.27
C ASN A 46 5.69 -7.21 15.17
N LEU A 47 5.84 -6.70 13.95
CA LEU A 47 6.50 -5.43 13.67
C LEU A 47 5.50 -4.28 13.78
N GLU A 48 6.01 -3.07 14.01
CA GLU A 48 5.18 -1.87 14.02
C GLU A 48 4.55 -1.61 12.64
N LEU A 49 3.27 -1.22 12.69
CA LEU A 49 2.51 -0.76 11.54
C LEU A 49 2.86 0.71 11.24
N PRO A 50 2.77 1.15 9.98
CA PRO A 50 3.01 2.55 9.64
C PRO A 50 1.84 3.44 10.07
N ASP A 51 2.12 4.72 10.33
CA ASP A 51 1.09 5.72 10.63
C ASP A 51 0.30 6.16 9.38
N LEU A 52 0.86 5.94 8.18
CA LEU A 52 0.25 6.30 6.90
C LEU A 52 0.74 5.39 5.78
N ILE A 53 -0.18 5.02 4.88
CA ILE A 53 0.14 4.27 3.67
C ILE A 53 -0.14 5.16 2.45
N LEU A 54 0.90 5.41 1.66
CA LEU A 54 0.80 6.14 0.40
C LEU A 54 0.88 5.18 -0.79
N VAL A 55 -0.09 5.26 -1.70
CA VAL A 55 -0.11 4.51 -2.95
C VAL A 55 0.07 5.50 -4.10
N ASP A 56 1.10 5.31 -4.93
CA ASP A 56 1.22 6.02 -6.22
C ASP A 56 0.23 5.39 -7.20
N GLY A 57 -0.97 5.93 -7.27
CA GLY A 57 -2.06 5.30 -7.98
C GLY A 57 -3.42 5.95 -7.79
N GLY A 58 -4.29 5.71 -8.77
CA GLY A 58 -5.66 6.20 -8.75
C GLY A 58 -6.59 5.38 -7.84
N LYS A 59 -7.86 5.76 -7.84
CA LYS A 59 -8.93 5.16 -7.00
C LYS A 59 -8.99 3.62 -7.03
N GLY A 60 -8.75 3.00 -8.20
CA GLY A 60 -8.74 1.53 -8.33
C GLY A 60 -7.65 0.84 -7.50
N GLN A 61 -6.42 1.36 -7.58
CA GLN A 61 -5.27 0.83 -6.82
C GLN A 61 -5.42 1.11 -5.32
N LEU A 62 -5.91 2.30 -4.96
CA LEU A 62 -6.20 2.67 -3.59
C LEU A 62 -7.24 1.74 -2.95
N ASN A 63 -8.38 1.54 -3.61
CA ASN A 63 -9.46 0.67 -3.11
C ASN A 63 -8.99 -0.77 -2.96
N ALA A 64 -8.14 -1.24 -3.87
CA ALA A 64 -7.55 -2.57 -3.80
C ALA A 64 -6.58 -2.75 -2.63
N GLY A 65 -5.77 -1.72 -2.32
CA GLY A 65 -4.96 -1.70 -1.11
C GLY A 65 -5.81 -1.70 0.15
N HIS A 66 -6.83 -0.84 0.20
CA HIS A 66 -7.76 -0.74 1.32
C HIS A 66 -8.51 -2.07 1.58
N SER A 67 -8.97 -2.77 0.53
CA SER A 67 -9.63 -4.07 0.70
C SER A 67 -8.69 -5.11 1.33
N VAL A 68 -7.42 -5.13 0.92
CA VAL A 68 -6.42 -6.07 1.47
C VAL A 68 -6.13 -5.81 2.94
N LEU A 69 -6.02 -4.53 3.35
CA LEU A 69 -5.82 -4.18 4.76
C LEU A 69 -7.00 -4.66 5.61
N LYS A 70 -8.23 -4.45 5.12
CA LYS A 70 -9.45 -4.93 5.77
C LYS A 70 -9.49 -6.46 5.88
N ASP A 71 -9.11 -7.19 4.82
CA ASP A 71 -9.04 -8.65 4.83
C ASP A 71 -8.00 -9.19 5.84
N LEU A 72 -6.96 -8.40 6.14
CA LEU A 72 -5.95 -8.72 7.15
C LEU A 72 -6.33 -8.26 8.57
N GLY A 73 -7.51 -7.66 8.75
CA GLY A 73 -7.95 -7.10 10.04
C GLY A 73 -7.13 -5.89 10.49
N ILE A 74 -6.50 -5.17 9.55
CA ILE A 74 -5.76 -3.95 9.84
C ILE A 74 -6.72 -2.77 9.66
N ASP A 75 -7.21 -2.28 10.80
CA ASP A 75 -8.08 -1.11 10.88
C ASP A 75 -7.31 0.10 11.45
N GLY A 76 -7.80 1.31 11.15
CA GLY A 76 -7.31 2.55 11.77
C GLY A 76 -6.10 3.21 11.11
N ILE A 77 -5.40 2.54 10.19
CA ILE A 77 -4.31 3.17 9.42
C ILE A 77 -4.89 3.92 8.22
N PRO A 78 -4.63 5.24 8.07
CA PRO A 78 -4.99 5.95 6.86
C PRO A 78 -4.20 5.42 5.65
N ILE A 79 -4.91 5.17 4.56
CA ILE A 79 -4.34 4.88 3.25
C ILE A 79 -4.80 5.94 2.25
N ILE A 80 -3.88 6.52 1.49
CA ILE A 80 -4.16 7.57 0.51
C ILE A 80 -3.52 7.24 -0.84
N GLY A 81 -4.18 7.65 -1.92
CA GLY A 81 -3.69 7.51 -3.28
C GLY A 81 -3.27 8.86 -3.86
N LEU A 82 -2.16 8.92 -4.59
CA LEU A 82 -1.75 10.09 -5.37
C LEU A 82 -1.98 9.80 -6.86
N ALA A 83 -2.89 10.54 -7.51
CA ALA A 83 -3.18 10.33 -8.93
C ALA A 83 -2.34 11.24 -9.84
N LYS A 84 -1.75 10.64 -10.88
CA LYS A 84 -0.71 11.26 -11.72
C LYS A 84 -1.12 12.46 -12.57
N LYS A 85 -2.41 12.67 -12.85
CA LYS A 85 -2.82 13.71 -13.83
C LYS A 85 -2.89 15.11 -13.24
N PHE A 86 -3.28 15.22 -11.96
CA PHE A 86 -3.50 16.49 -11.27
C PHE A 86 -2.99 16.48 -9.82
N GLU A 87 -2.15 15.49 -9.46
CA GLU A 87 -1.66 15.28 -8.08
C GLU A 87 -2.77 15.23 -7.03
N GLU A 88 -3.96 14.78 -7.44
CA GLU A 88 -5.12 14.68 -6.57
C GLU A 88 -4.89 13.63 -5.48
N ILE A 89 -5.22 13.99 -4.24
CA ILE A 89 -5.19 13.10 -3.08
C ILE A 89 -6.52 12.36 -3.01
N TYR A 90 -6.47 11.05 -3.14
CA TYR A 90 -7.60 10.16 -2.96
C TYR A 90 -7.60 9.57 -1.56
N VAL A 91 -8.74 9.67 -0.88
CA VAL A 91 -9.00 9.04 0.41
C VAL A 91 -10.15 8.03 0.24
N PRO A 92 -10.02 6.78 0.71
CA PRO A 92 -11.11 5.80 0.61
C PRO A 92 -12.39 6.33 1.25
N ASN A 93 -13.53 6.02 0.64
CA ASN A 93 -14.87 6.38 1.13
C ASN A 93 -15.21 7.89 1.19
N LYS A 94 -14.32 8.79 0.74
CA LYS A 94 -14.70 10.20 0.46
C LYS A 94 -15.08 10.36 -1.01
N LYS A 95 -16.17 11.12 -1.25
CA LYS A 95 -16.62 11.51 -2.59
C LYS A 95 -15.85 12.72 -3.08
#